data_AF-R1HWD5-F1
#
_entry.id   AF-R1HWD5-F1
#
_cell.length_a   1.000
_cell.length_b   1.000
_cell.length_c   1.000
_cell.angle_alpha   90.00
_cell.angle_beta   90.00
_cell.angle_gamma   90.00
#
_symmetry.space_group_name_H-M   'P 1'
#
loop_
_entity.id
_entity.type
_entity.pdbx_description
1 polymer ?
#
loop_
_entity_poly.entity_id
_entity_poly.type
_entity_poly.pdbx_seq_one_letter_code
_entity_poly.pdbx_strand_id
1 'polypeptide(L)'
;ALGVPTRPGQSALSGARAAAQLVMALFGRYGLTFAAPPVLPVLPRFAEGRLLPRAEARPAEPGWMAEAVERIAADDAYLDLLADALADQHLAHDEVAALAALASEAGLSEAHVRSTHEQLVTALREIAERDGVVTATEARELRQVATALGVGAAGDLRPVAGGKPTRVLVLGTTVEADRLRARVLAEGVQLAKKLTGSVTHLVADSSVPANEPRLGRAAELGAVVLDVRAAPVALGFEPPPVAPAAASATPKRLGGRILMGVGLLVMFIVVVGMFGGTPLAGGIFLGALGVGALLGGWWLAEPAPR
;
A
#
# COMPACT_ATOMS: atom_id res chain seq x y z
N ALA A 1 19.78 32.04 30.94
CA ALA A 1 18.57 31.42 30.37
C ALA A 1 17.45 32.45 30.44
N LEU A 2 16.80 32.78 29.32
CA LEU A 2 15.87 33.91 29.16
C LEU A 2 14.48 33.70 29.84
N GLY A 3 14.38 32.88 30.90
CA GLY A 3 13.14 32.75 31.68
C GLY A 3 11.92 32.18 30.95
N VAL A 4 12.06 31.74 29.69
CA VAL A 4 10.96 31.10 28.95
C VAL A 4 10.84 29.65 29.43
N PRO A 5 9.68 29.24 29.98
CA PRO A 5 9.49 27.87 30.45
C PRO A 5 9.62 26.91 29.26
N THR A 6 10.54 25.94 29.36
CA THR A 6 10.68 24.88 28.36
C THR A 6 9.46 23.97 28.46
N ARG A 7 8.58 24.01 27.44
CA ARG A 7 7.46 23.09 27.34
C ARG A 7 7.96 21.66 27.13
N PRO A 8 7.34 20.65 27.76
CA PRO A 8 7.62 19.26 27.42
C PRO A 8 7.28 19.00 25.95
N GLY A 9 8.21 18.43 25.18
CA GLY A 9 8.05 18.11 23.76
C GLY A 9 8.86 18.97 22.78
N GLN A 10 9.17 20.22 23.13
CA GLN A 10 9.91 21.11 22.23
C GLN A 10 11.41 20.86 22.36
N SER A 11 12.05 20.39 21.28
CA SER A 11 13.50 20.16 21.27
C SER A 11 14.25 21.50 21.28
N ALA A 12 15.39 21.58 21.99
CA ALA A 12 16.23 22.79 21.95
C ALA A 12 16.66 23.16 20.52
N LEU A 13 16.79 22.16 19.65
CA LEU A 13 17.06 22.33 18.23
C LEU A 13 15.89 22.99 17.49
N SER A 14 14.65 22.56 17.73
CA SER A 14 13.46 23.16 17.12
C SER A 14 13.32 24.64 17.52
N GLY A 15 13.51 24.95 18.80
CA GLY A 15 13.49 26.34 19.28
C GLY A 15 14.62 27.18 18.66
N ALA A 16 15.82 26.61 18.50
CA ALA A 16 16.93 27.30 17.84
C ALA A 16 16.66 27.54 16.34
N ARG A 17 16.04 26.58 15.64
CA ARG A 17 15.66 26.73 14.22
C ARG A 17 14.57 27.77 14.03
N ALA A 18 13.52 27.74 14.85
CA ALA A 18 12.46 28.75 14.82
C ALA A 18 13.03 30.15 15.08
N ALA A 19 13.91 30.31 16.07
CA ALA A 19 14.59 31.58 16.32
C ALA A 19 15.46 32.03 15.14
N ALA A 20 16.20 31.11 14.51
CA ALA A 20 17.03 31.41 13.34
C ALA A 20 16.18 31.84 12.13
N GLN A 21 15.08 31.13 11.84
CA GLN A 21 14.15 31.48 10.77
C GLN A 21 13.48 32.84 11.01
N LEU A 22 13.07 33.12 12.25
CA LEU A 22 12.52 34.42 12.63
C LEU A 22 13.53 35.54 12.36
N VAL A 23 14.78 35.38 12.81
CA VAL A 23 15.84 36.36 12.56
C VAL A 23 16.05 36.52 11.06
N MET A 24 16.15 35.44 10.28
CA MET A 24 16.32 35.53 8.83
C MET A 24 15.17 36.28 8.15
N ALA A 25 13.92 36.04 8.57
CA ALA A 25 12.75 36.73 8.04
C ALA A 25 12.75 38.23 8.37
N LEU A 26 13.14 38.60 9.60
CA LEU A 26 13.26 40.00 10.04
C LEU A 26 14.30 40.76 9.21
N PHE A 27 15.46 40.15 8.94
CA PHE A 27 16.50 40.75 8.11
C PHE A 27 16.12 40.81 6.63
N GLY A 28 15.64 39.69 6.08
CA GLY A 28 15.39 39.57 4.64
C GLY A 28 14.13 40.31 4.18
N ARG A 29 12.99 40.07 4.85
CA ARG A 29 11.68 40.57 4.41
C ARG A 29 11.38 41.99 4.90
N TYR A 30 11.81 42.31 6.11
CA TYR A 30 11.48 43.58 6.77
C TYR A 30 12.65 44.57 6.81
N GLY A 31 13.82 44.19 6.27
CA GLY A 31 15.00 45.06 6.19
C GLY A 31 15.55 45.47 7.55
N LEU A 32 15.18 44.76 8.62
CA LEU A 32 15.68 45.04 9.96
C LEU A 32 17.15 44.69 10.03
N THR A 33 17.90 45.50 10.77
CA THR A 33 19.35 45.34 10.93
C THR A 33 19.68 45.43 12.42
N PHE A 34 20.79 44.83 12.82
CA PHE A 34 21.26 45.00 14.19
C PHE A 34 21.71 46.44 14.41
N ALA A 35 21.14 47.10 15.42
CA ALA A 35 21.57 48.44 15.83
C ALA A 35 23.03 48.48 16.34
N ALA A 36 23.56 47.33 16.77
CA ALA A 36 24.95 47.14 17.16
C ALA A 36 25.39 45.70 16.85
N PRO A 37 26.69 45.42 16.66
CA PRO A 37 27.18 44.06 16.44
C PRO A 37 26.71 43.11 17.55
N PRO A 38 26.12 41.95 17.23
CA PRO A 38 25.62 41.02 18.23
C PRO A 38 26.77 40.47 19.08
N VAL A 39 26.67 40.62 20.40
CA VAL A 39 27.63 40.07 21.35
C VAL A 39 27.14 38.71 21.81
N LEU A 40 27.88 37.65 21.49
CA LEU A 40 27.59 36.31 21.98
C LEU A 40 27.94 36.24 23.47
N PRO A 41 27.01 35.88 24.37
CA PRO A 41 27.32 35.70 25.77
C PRO A 41 28.32 34.54 25.93
N VAL A 42 29.24 34.68 26.90
CA VAL A 42 30.14 33.58 27.25
C VAL A 42 29.29 32.39 27.69
N LEU A 43 29.38 31.28 26.94
CA LEU A 43 28.68 30.05 27.28
C LEU A 43 29.13 29.57 28.66
N PRO A 44 28.21 29.11 29.53
CA PRO A 44 28.59 28.53 30.81
C PRO A 44 29.57 27.38 30.57
N ARG A 45 30.74 27.45 31.22
CA ARG A 45 31.69 26.35 31.22
C ARG A 45 31.11 25.25 32.09
N PHE A 46 30.64 24.18 31.46
CA PHE A 46 30.21 22.99 32.19
C PHE A 46 31.42 22.35 32.87
N ALA A 47 31.27 21.87 34.09
CA ALA A 47 32.32 21.14 34.79
C ALA A 47 32.77 19.94 33.94
N GLU A 48 34.08 19.66 33.94
CA GLU A 48 34.63 18.51 33.22
C GLU A 48 33.96 17.22 33.70
N GLY A 49 33.36 16.49 32.77
CA GLY A 49 32.59 15.29 33.06
C GLY A 49 32.16 14.59 31.78
N ARG A 50 31.79 13.32 31.88
CA ARG A 50 31.30 12.53 30.75
C ARG A 50 29.97 13.14 30.28
N LEU A 51 30.01 13.86 29.17
CA LEU A 51 28.81 14.34 28.48
C LEU A 51 28.02 13.12 28.00
N LEU A 52 26.85 12.89 28.62
CA LEU A 52 25.89 11.96 28.07
C LEU A 52 25.17 12.70 26.94
N PRO A 53 25.18 12.20 25.70
CA PRO A 53 24.27 12.74 24.70
C PRO A 53 22.86 12.63 25.28
N ARG A 54 22.12 13.75 25.31
CA ARG A 54 20.67 13.67 25.49
C ARG A 54 20.20 12.68 24.45
N ALA A 55 19.35 11.71 24.82
CA ALA A 55 18.76 10.82 23.85
C ALA A 55 18.08 11.71 22.80
N GLU A 56 18.76 11.95 21.67
CA GLU A 56 18.09 12.41 20.48
C GLU A 56 17.01 11.37 20.28
N ALA A 57 15.76 11.81 20.28
CA ALA A 57 14.72 11.01 19.68
C ALA A 57 15.26 10.73 18.29
N ARG A 58 15.80 9.51 18.09
CA ARG A 58 16.25 9.00 16.80
C ARG A 58 15.15 9.45 15.85
N PRO A 59 15.46 10.24 14.79
CA PRO A 59 14.42 10.80 13.94
C PRO A 59 13.48 9.66 13.63
N ALA A 60 12.26 9.74 14.18
CA ALA A 60 11.28 8.72 13.93
C ALA A 60 11.21 8.63 12.41
N GLU A 61 11.22 7.42 11.83
CA GLU A 61 10.90 7.32 10.41
C GLU A 61 9.66 8.17 10.19
N PRO A 62 9.66 9.07 9.19
CA PRO A 62 8.60 10.06 9.02
C PRO A 62 7.27 9.33 9.15
N GLY A 63 6.52 9.66 10.20
CA GLY A 63 5.24 9.03 10.44
C GLY A 63 4.32 9.29 9.25
N TRP A 64 3.31 8.45 9.05
CA TRP A 64 2.40 8.58 7.91
C TRP A 64 1.83 9.99 7.76
N MET A 65 1.64 10.73 8.86
CA MET A 65 1.20 12.14 8.87
C MET A 65 2.18 13.08 8.17
N ALA A 66 3.49 12.93 8.41
CA ALA A 66 4.51 13.76 7.77
C ALA A 66 4.54 13.49 6.25
N GLU A 67 4.43 12.22 5.85
CA GLU A 67 4.34 11.88 4.43
C GLU A 67 3.01 12.33 3.81
N ALA A 68 1.90 12.27 4.56
CA ALA A 68 0.59 12.68 4.08
C ALA A 68 0.56 14.18 3.82
N VAL A 69 1.11 14.97 4.74
CA VAL A 69 1.23 16.42 4.63
C VAL A 69 2.10 16.84 3.45
N GLU A 70 3.24 16.17 3.22
CA GLU A 70 4.11 16.47 2.06
C GLU A 70 3.35 16.33 0.72
N ARG A 71 2.34 15.45 0.66
CA ARG A 71 1.50 15.25 -0.52
C ARG A 71 0.36 16.27 -0.68
N ILE A 72 0.01 16.99 0.39
CA ILE A 72 -1.09 17.97 0.41
C ILE A 72 -0.64 19.35 -0.11
N ALA A 73 0.65 19.53 -0.41
CA ALA A 73 1.27 20.79 -0.85
C ALA A 73 0.33 21.70 -1.67
N ALA A 74 0.10 22.91 -1.17
CA ALA A 74 -0.94 23.81 -1.67
C ALA A 74 -0.41 25.23 -1.88
N ASP A 75 -1.06 25.98 -2.78
CA ASP A 75 -0.77 27.41 -3.02
C ASP A 75 -1.27 28.34 -1.87
N ASP A 76 -1.52 27.81 -0.67
CA ASP A 76 -2.04 28.55 0.49
C ASP A 76 -1.01 28.56 1.63
N ALA A 77 -0.44 29.73 1.90
CA ALA A 77 0.57 29.94 2.93
C ALA A 77 0.09 29.58 4.35
N TYR A 78 -1.22 29.64 4.63
CA TYR A 78 -1.76 29.21 5.92
C TYR A 78 -1.79 27.68 6.03
N LEU A 79 -2.12 27.00 4.92
CA LEU A 79 -2.08 25.55 4.84
C LEU A 79 -0.65 25.01 4.96
N ASP A 80 0.33 25.68 4.34
CA ASP A 80 1.76 25.34 4.48
C ASP A 80 2.24 25.45 5.95
N LEU A 81 1.83 26.49 6.67
CA LEU A 81 2.18 26.64 8.09
C LEU A 81 1.55 25.55 8.96
N LEU A 82 0.31 25.16 8.66
CA LEU A 82 -0.36 24.06 9.35
C LEU A 82 0.32 22.72 9.04
N ALA A 83 0.66 22.49 7.78
CA ALA A 83 1.41 21.34 7.30
C ALA A 83 2.73 21.17 8.09
N ASP A 84 3.52 22.24 8.20
CA ASP A 84 4.76 22.21 8.98
C ASP A 84 4.52 21.87 10.46
N ALA A 85 3.48 22.44 11.08
CA ALA A 85 3.13 22.13 12.46
C ALA A 85 2.68 20.67 12.65
N LEU A 86 2.01 20.09 11.66
CA LEU A 86 1.56 18.70 11.66
C LEU A 86 2.70 17.70 11.47
N ALA A 87 3.74 18.06 10.71
CA ALA A 87 4.91 17.20 10.49
C ALA A 87 5.62 16.83 11.81
N ASP A 88 5.56 17.72 12.81
CA ASP A 88 6.11 17.52 14.15
C ASP A 88 5.26 16.58 15.04
N GLN A 89 4.14 16.04 14.53
CA GLN A 89 3.23 15.10 15.19
C GLN A 89 2.63 15.59 16.52
N HIS A 90 2.75 16.89 16.80
CA HIS A 90 2.22 17.51 18.00
C HIS A 90 1.48 18.77 17.59
N LEU A 91 0.16 18.63 17.45
CA LEU A 91 -0.73 19.76 17.20
C LEU A 91 -1.64 19.91 18.41
N ALA A 92 -1.35 20.89 19.26
CA ALA A 92 -2.20 21.22 20.40
C ALA A 92 -3.27 22.26 20.02
N HIS A 93 -4.42 22.22 20.71
CA HIS A 93 -5.54 23.11 20.40
C HIS A 93 -5.19 24.60 20.61
N ASP A 94 -4.36 24.91 21.61
CA ASP A 94 -3.86 26.27 21.87
C ASP A 94 -2.89 26.76 20.78
N GLU A 95 -2.10 25.87 20.18
CA GLU A 95 -1.23 26.18 19.04
C GLU A 95 -2.04 26.50 17.79
N VAL A 96 -3.10 25.73 17.53
CA VAL A 96 -4.04 26.01 16.43
C VAL A 96 -4.73 27.36 16.63
N ALA A 97 -5.18 27.64 17.85
CA ALA A 97 -5.82 28.92 18.17
C ALA A 97 -4.83 30.10 17.97
N ALA A 98 -3.57 29.95 18.37
CA ALA A 98 -2.54 30.94 18.13
C ALA A 98 -2.25 31.14 16.63
N LEU A 99 -2.18 30.06 15.85
CA LEU A 99 -2.01 30.14 14.39
C LEU A 99 -3.21 30.81 13.71
N ALA A 100 -4.44 30.52 14.13
CA ALA A 100 -5.65 31.15 13.61
C ALA A 100 -5.71 32.66 13.94
N ALA A 101 -5.25 33.05 15.14
CA ALA A 101 -5.14 34.46 15.51
C ALA A 101 -4.11 35.19 14.62
N LEU A 102 -2.93 34.61 14.41
CA LEU A 102 -1.91 35.16 13.52
C LEU A 102 -2.40 35.27 12.07
N ALA A 103 -3.14 34.27 11.59
CA ALA A 103 -3.76 34.30 10.26
C ALA A 103 -4.77 35.45 10.15
N SER A 104 -5.57 35.67 11.18
CA SER A 104 -6.55 36.77 11.24
C SER A 104 -5.86 38.14 11.26
N GLU A 105 -4.78 38.29 12.03
CA GLU A 105 -3.93 39.49 12.05
C GLU A 105 -3.29 39.76 10.67
N ALA A 106 -2.97 38.70 9.92
CA ALA A 106 -2.47 38.78 8.55
C ALA A 106 -3.56 39.06 7.50
N GLY A 107 -4.84 39.20 7.91
CA GLY A 107 -5.96 39.57 7.05
C GLY A 107 -6.75 38.39 6.47
N LEU A 108 -6.51 37.15 6.92
CA LEU A 108 -7.33 36.01 6.55
C LEU A 108 -8.63 36.03 7.34
N SER A 109 -9.76 35.81 6.65
CA SER A 109 -11.05 35.73 7.33
C SER A 109 -11.17 34.43 8.13
N GLU A 110 -11.92 34.46 9.23
CA GLU A 110 -12.23 33.26 10.04
C GLU A 110 -12.89 32.15 9.20
N ALA A 111 -13.72 32.54 8.21
CA ALA A 111 -14.31 31.60 7.27
C ALA A 111 -13.27 30.90 6.39
N HIS A 112 -12.24 31.62 5.94
CA HIS A 112 -11.13 31.05 5.18
C HIS A 112 -10.36 30.05 6.04
N VAL A 113 -9.95 30.45 7.25
CA VAL A 113 -9.23 29.59 8.21
C VAL A 113 -9.98 28.28 8.46
N ARG A 114 -11.28 28.35 8.76
CA ARG A 114 -12.12 27.16 8.96
C ARG A 114 -12.19 26.29 7.71
N SER A 115 -12.36 26.88 6.53
CA SER A 115 -12.39 26.13 5.28
C SER A 115 -11.07 25.41 5.00
N THR A 116 -9.92 26.03 5.33
CA THR A 116 -8.61 25.41 5.21
C THR A 116 -8.45 24.24 6.18
N HIS A 117 -8.93 24.38 7.42
CA HIS A 117 -8.94 23.28 8.41
C HIS A 117 -9.75 22.08 7.91
N GLU A 118 -10.95 22.33 7.37
CA GLU A 118 -11.82 21.28 6.82
C GLU A 118 -11.18 20.58 5.61
N GLN A 119 -10.58 21.35 4.68
CA GLN A 119 -9.88 20.82 3.51
C GLN A 119 -8.70 19.94 3.91
N LEU A 120 -7.88 20.38 4.87
CA LEU A 120 -6.74 19.63 5.37
C LEU A 120 -7.16 18.29 5.99
N VAL A 121 -8.17 18.30 6.88
CA VAL A 121 -8.68 17.06 7.50
C VAL A 121 -9.27 16.11 6.47
N THR A 122 -9.96 16.64 5.45
CA THR A 122 -10.52 15.85 4.35
C THR A 122 -9.41 15.19 3.52
N ALA A 123 -8.38 15.95 3.14
CA ALA A 123 -7.25 15.43 2.38
C ALA A 123 -6.47 14.37 3.18
N LEU A 124 -6.24 14.58 4.49
CA LEU A 124 -5.60 13.58 5.36
C LEU A 124 -6.42 12.28 5.44
N ARG A 125 -7.76 12.39 5.47
CA ARG A 125 -8.65 11.24 5.45
C ARG A 125 -8.55 10.47 4.15
N GLU A 126 -8.59 11.15 3.01
CA GLU A 126 -8.46 10.51 1.69
C GLU A 126 -7.12 9.76 1.55
N ILE A 127 -6.04 10.32 2.10
CA ILE A 127 -4.72 9.67 2.11
C ILE A 127 -4.74 8.43 3.00
N ALA A 128 -5.35 8.50 4.19
CA ALA A 128 -5.46 7.36 5.10
C ALA A 128 -6.33 6.22 4.53
N GLU A 129 -7.35 6.53 3.74
CA GLU A 129 -8.25 5.54 3.12
C GLU A 129 -7.67 4.94 1.82
N ARG A 130 -6.60 5.52 1.27
CA ARG A 130 -6.08 5.22 -0.07
C ARG A 130 -5.61 3.78 -0.26
N ASP A 131 -5.00 3.18 0.76
CA ASP A 131 -4.53 1.79 0.70
C ASP A 131 -5.61 0.77 1.13
N GLY A 132 -6.84 1.26 1.39
CA GLY A 132 -7.98 0.47 1.82
C GLY A 132 -7.90 -0.03 3.27
N VAL A 133 -6.86 0.34 4.03
CA VAL A 133 -6.61 -0.16 5.39
C VAL A 133 -6.25 0.99 6.33
N VAL A 134 -7.27 1.56 6.96
CA VAL A 134 -7.05 2.54 8.04
C VAL A 134 -6.62 1.81 9.31
N THR A 135 -5.39 2.00 9.74
CA THR A 135 -4.86 1.44 10.99
C THR A 135 -5.44 2.15 12.22
N ALA A 136 -5.37 1.48 13.39
CA ALA A 136 -5.79 2.10 14.65
C ALA A 136 -4.97 3.35 15.02
N THR A 137 -3.70 3.38 14.62
CA THR A 137 -2.80 4.52 14.83
C THR A 137 -3.21 5.71 13.97
N GLU A 138 -3.38 5.50 12.66
CA GLU A 138 -3.84 6.54 11.72
C GLU A 138 -5.19 7.13 12.14
N ALA A 139 -6.15 6.26 12.47
CA ALA A 139 -7.47 6.70 12.92
C ALA A 139 -7.40 7.53 14.20
N ARG A 140 -6.50 7.18 15.13
CA ARG A 140 -6.31 7.94 16.39
C ARG A 140 -5.66 9.30 16.12
N GLU A 141 -4.61 9.33 15.31
CA GLU A 141 -3.86 10.54 15.01
C GLU A 141 -4.71 11.53 14.19
N LEU A 142 -5.46 11.05 13.20
CA LEU A 142 -6.38 11.89 12.44
C LEU A 142 -7.53 12.44 13.31
N ARG A 143 -8.07 11.64 14.25
CA ARG A 143 -9.02 12.16 15.25
C ARG A 143 -8.42 13.24 16.14
N GLN A 144 -7.16 13.08 16.56
CA GLN A 144 -6.47 14.07 17.39
C GLN A 144 -6.30 15.39 16.64
N VAL A 145 -5.85 15.34 15.38
CA VAL A 145 -5.69 16.51 14.51
C VAL A 145 -7.03 17.21 14.28
N ALA A 146 -8.07 16.46 13.90
CA ALA A 146 -9.39 17.01 13.67
C ALA A 146 -9.98 17.66 14.94
N THR A 147 -9.74 17.07 16.10
CA THR A 147 -10.13 17.67 17.40
C THR A 147 -9.37 18.96 17.66
N ALA A 148 -8.05 18.99 17.43
CA ALA A 148 -7.24 20.18 17.63
C ALA A 148 -7.69 21.34 16.71
N LEU A 149 -8.04 21.02 15.47
CA LEU A 149 -8.57 21.93 14.45
C LEU A 149 -10.05 22.28 14.62
N GLY A 150 -10.77 21.63 15.54
CA GLY A 150 -12.21 21.85 15.73
C GLY A 150 -13.10 21.34 14.59
N VAL A 151 -12.61 20.40 13.78
CA VAL A 151 -13.31 19.83 12.62
C VAL A 151 -13.98 18.50 13.02
N GLY A 152 -15.30 18.41 12.87
CA GLY A 152 -16.06 17.20 13.25
C GLY A 152 -15.94 16.02 12.28
N ALA A 153 -15.48 16.23 11.04
CA ALA A 153 -15.59 15.28 9.93
C ALA A 153 -14.68 14.03 10.02
N ALA A 154 -13.73 13.96 10.96
CA ALA A 154 -12.86 12.78 11.14
C ALA A 154 -13.49 11.65 11.97
N GLY A 155 -14.67 11.86 12.56
CA GLY A 155 -15.26 10.95 13.57
C GLY A 155 -15.64 9.55 13.07
N ASP A 156 -15.85 9.37 11.77
CA ASP A 156 -16.41 8.12 11.23
C ASP A 156 -15.38 7.09 10.74
N LEU A 157 -14.08 7.38 10.86
CA LEU A 157 -13.02 6.45 10.49
C LEU A 157 -12.98 5.24 11.44
N ARG A 158 -13.51 4.12 10.96
CA ARG A 158 -13.45 2.83 11.66
C ARG A 158 -12.14 2.13 11.30
N PRO A 159 -11.21 1.96 12.25
CA PRO A 159 -9.98 1.24 11.97
C PRO A 159 -10.26 -0.22 11.65
N VAL A 160 -9.55 -0.77 10.67
CA VAL A 160 -9.59 -2.21 10.38
C VAL A 160 -8.83 -2.92 11.49
N ALA A 161 -9.52 -3.77 12.26
CA ALA A 161 -8.92 -4.47 13.39
C ALA A 161 -7.75 -5.36 12.92
N GLY A 162 -6.52 -4.96 13.26
CA GLY A 162 -5.30 -5.74 12.99
C GLY A 162 -4.73 -5.65 11.57
N GLY A 163 -5.21 -4.72 10.73
CA GLY A 163 -4.64 -4.48 9.40
C GLY A 163 -3.20 -3.97 9.51
N LYS A 164 -2.24 -4.66 8.87
CA LYS A 164 -0.92 -4.10 8.61
C LYS A 164 -1.04 -3.20 7.36
N PRO A 165 -0.39 -2.02 7.33
CA PRO A 165 -0.37 -1.18 6.14
C PRO A 165 0.15 -1.98 4.94
N THR A 166 -0.45 -1.79 3.77
CA THR A 166 -0.11 -2.60 2.59
C THR A 166 1.30 -2.23 2.14
N ARG A 167 2.25 -3.12 2.41
CA ARG A 167 3.65 -2.98 1.99
C ARG A 167 4.00 -4.01 0.93
N VAL A 168 4.42 -3.54 -0.24
CA VAL A 168 4.64 -4.35 -1.45
C VAL A 168 6.13 -4.40 -1.79
N LEU A 169 6.70 -5.58 -1.97
CA LEU A 169 8.03 -5.77 -2.54
C LEU A 169 7.90 -6.31 -3.97
N VAL A 170 8.44 -5.61 -4.96
CA VAL A 170 8.42 -6.05 -6.37
C VAL A 170 9.80 -6.58 -6.78
N LEU A 171 9.89 -7.86 -7.11
CA LEU A 171 11.07 -8.54 -7.64
C LEU A 171 10.94 -8.69 -9.17
N GLY A 172 12.01 -8.33 -9.88
CA GLY A 172 12.08 -8.45 -11.34
C GLY A 172 12.59 -7.17 -12.01
N THR A 173 13.09 -7.31 -13.23
CA THR A 173 13.73 -6.20 -13.98
C THR A 173 13.03 -5.91 -15.31
N THR A 174 11.82 -6.43 -15.52
CA THR A 174 11.06 -6.14 -16.73
C THR A 174 10.32 -4.82 -16.62
N VAL A 175 9.89 -4.33 -17.79
CA VAL A 175 9.03 -3.15 -17.92
C VAL A 175 7.71 -3.33 -17.17
N GLU A 176 7.16 -4.56 -17.10
CA GLU A 176 5.94 -4.84 -16.33
C GLU A 176 6.18 -4.62 -14.82
N ALA A 177 7.32 -5.07 -14.30
CA ALA A 177 7.71 -4.85 -12.90
C ALA A 177 7.95 -3.36 -12.59
N ASP A 178 8.56 -2.61 -13.50
CA ASP A 178 8.78 -1.16 -13.33
C ASP A 178 7.48 -0.36 -13.37
N ARG A 179 6.56 -0.70 -14.27
CA ARG A 179 5.21 -0.10 -14.29
C ARG A 179 4.46 -0.37 -13.00
N LEU A 180 4.56 -1.58 -12.47
CA LEU A 180 3.93 -1.91 -11.19
C LEU A 180 4.54 -1.10 -10.03
N ARG A 181 5.87 -0.92 -9.98
CA ARG A 181 6.50 -0.05 -8.96
C ARG A 181 5.99 1.38 -9.05
N ALA A 182 5.92 1.94 -10.26
CA ALA A 182 5.39 3.27 -10.48
C ALA A 182 3.93 3.38 -10.03
N ARG A 183 3.10 2.37 -10.33
CA ARG A 183 1.69 2.33 -9.91
C ARG A 183 1.54 2.22 -8.39
N VAL A 184 2.29 1.33 -7.74
CA VAL A 184 2.30 1.20 -6.27
C VAL A 184 2.59 2.54 -5.60
N LEU A 185 3.59 3.28 -6.10
CA LEU A 185 3.92 4.61 -5.59
C LEU A 185 2.82 5.64 -5.89
N ALA A 186 2.26 5.62 -7.11
CA ALA A 186 1.16 6.51 -7.49
C ALA A 186 -0.10 6.27 -6.66
N GLU A 187 -0.38 5.03 -6.29
CA GLU A 187 -1.50 4.64 -5.42
C GLU A 187 -1.19 4.82 -3.93
N GLY A 188 -0.02 5.37 -3.56
CA GLY A 188 0.32 5.66 -2.17
C GLY A 188 0.64 4.43 -1.32
N VAL A 189 0.77 3.27 -1.95
CA VAL A 189 1.13 2.01 -1.29
C VAL A 189 2.64 1.95 -1.06
N GLN A 190 3.07 1.45 0.12
CA GLN A 190 4.49 1.48 0.48
C GLN A 190 5.31 0.43 -0.28
N LEU A 191 6.30 0.89 -1.05
CA LEU A 191 7.26 0.00 -1.72
C LEU A 191 8.38 -0.40 -0.74
N ALA A 192 8.54 -1.70 -0.50
CA ALA A 192 9.64 -2.25 0.27
C ALA A 192 10.91 -2.43 -0.58
N LYS A 193 12.08 -2.14 0.00
CA LYS A 193 13.39 -2.41 -0.60
C LYS A 193 13.92 -3.82 -0.28
N LYS A 194 13.49 -4.39 0.84
CA LYS A 194 13.95 -5.69 1.36
C LYS A 194 12.76 -6.48 1.89
N LEU A 195 12.85 -7.81 1.82
CA LEU A 195 11.87 -8.70 2.42
C LEU A 195 12.05 -8.70 3.95
N THR A 196 11.01 -8.30 4.66
CA THR A 196 10.94 -8.26 6.13
C THR A 196 9.53 -8.68 6.58
N GLY A 197 9.31 -8.90 7.88
CA GLY A 197 7.99 -9.30 8.42
C GLY A 197 6.89 -8.23 8.33
N SER A 198 7.23 -7.02 7.86
CA SER A 198 6.26 -5.96 7.56
C SER A 198 5.78 -5.98 6.10
N VAL A 199 6.41 -6.76 5.23
CA VAL A 199 5.96 -6.91 3.83
C VAL A 199 4.69 -7.77 3.81
N THR A 200 3.63 -7.22 3.23
CA THR A 200 2.33 -7.90 3.10
C THR A 200 2.21 -8.65 1.78
N HIS A 201 2.79 -8.10 0.71
CA HIS A 201 2.71 -8.65 -0.64
C HIS A 201 4.10 -8.69 -1.27
N LEU A 202 4.48 -9.86 -1.80
CA LEU A 202 5.66 -10.05 -2.63
C LEU A 202 5.22 -10.29 -4.06
N VAL A 203 5.59 -9.41 -4.97
CA VAL A 203 5.29 -9.58 -6.40
C VAL A 203 6.55 -10.03 -7.12
N ALA A 204 6.45 -11.08 -7.92
CA ALA A 204 7.52 -11.54 -8.78
C ALA A 204 7.06 -11.55 -10.24
N ASP A 205 7.99 -11.20 -11.12
CA ASP A 205 7.82 -11.30 -12.55
C ASP A 205 8.62 -12.49 -13.12
N SER A 206 8.32 -12.87 -14.36
CA SER A 206 8.99 -13.86 -15.20
C SER A 206 10.53 -13.79 -15.24
N SER A 207 11.15 -12.63 -14.98
CA SER A 207 12.61 -12.52 -14.89
C SER A 207 13.19 -13.14 -13.61
N VAL A 208 12.36 -13.39 -12.59
CA VAL A 208 12.77 -13.95 -11.31
C VAL A 208 12.75 -15.48 -11.39
N PRO A 209 13.85 -16.17 -11.05
CA PRO A 209 13.88 -17.62 -11.11
C PRO A 209 13.00 -18.24 -10.03
N ALA A 210 12.35 -19.37 -10.34
CA ALA A 210 11.41 -20.05 -9.44
C ALA A 210 12.05 -20.53 -8.11
N ASN A 211 13.37 -20.66 -8.06
CA ASN A 211 14.14 -21.04 -6.87
C ASN A 211 14.64 -19.84 -6.05
N GLU A 212 14.17 -18.62 -6.35
CA GLU A 212 14.55 -17.42 -5.61
C GLU A 212 14.18 -17.56 -4.11
N PRO A 213 15.15 -17.49 -3.18
CA PRO A 213 14.93 -17.79 -1.75
C PRO A 213 13.94 -16.83 -1.09
N ARG A 214 13.75 -15.64 -1.65
CA ARG A 214 12.79 -14.64 -1.16
C ARG A 214 11.34 -15.08 -1.35
N LEU A 215 11.04 -15.89 -2.38
CA LEU A 215 9.69 -16.41 -2.62
C LEU A 215 9.25 -17.35 -1.50
N GLY A 216 10.12 -18.31 -1.13
CA GLY A 216 9.85 -19.22 -0.02
C GLY A 216 9.78 -18.48 1.32
N ARG A 217 10.73 -17.57 1.58
CA ARG A 217 10.77 -16.80 2.82
C ARG A 217 9.59 -15.84 2.98
N ALA A 218 9.00 -15.36 1.89
CA ALA A 218 7.80 -14.53 1.95
C ALA A 218 6.59 -15.32 2.43
N ALA A 219 6.40 -16.55 1.94
CA ALA A 219 5.35 -17.43 2.42
C ALA A 219 5.51 -17.76 3.92
N GLU A 220 6.75 -18.01 4.38
CA GLU A 220 7.05 -18.24 5.80
C GLU A 220 6.73 -17.02 6.68
N LEU A 221 6.93 -15.81 6.16
CA LEU A 221 6.63 -14.55 6.85
C LEU A 221 5.14 -14.16 6.75
N GLY A 222 4.32 -14.95 6.06
CA GLY A 222 2.89 -14.70 5.85
C GLY A 222 2.58 -13.62 4.81
N ALA A 223 3.54 -13.29 3.94
CA ALA A 223 3.31 -12.38 2.82
C ALA A 223 2.68 -13.13 1.63
N VAL A 224 1.71 -12.49 0.97
CA VAL A 224 1.04 -13.04 -0.22
C VAL A 224 1.98 -12.92 -1.41
N VAL A 225 2.31 -14.04 -2.05
CA VAL A 225 3.16 -14.07 -3.25
C VAL A 225 2.28 -14.00 -4.50
N LEU A 226 2.54 -13.02 -5.36
CA LEU A 226 1.75 -12.71 -6.55
C LEU A 226 2.63 -12.63 -7.80
N ASP A 227 2.02 -12.95 -8.95
CA ASP A 227 2.59 -12.64 -10.25
C ASP A 227 2.37 -11.16 -10.60
N VAL A 228 3.30 -10.54 -11.33
CA VAL A 228 3.25 -9.13 -11.74
C VAL A 228 1.94 -8.74 -12.44
N ARG A 229 1.30 -9.68 -13.16
CA ARG A 229 0.04 -9.45 -13.87
C ARG A 229 -1.19 -9.58 -12.98
N ALA A 230 -1.10 -10.40 -11.94
CA ALA A 230 -2.18 -10.58 -10.96
C ALA A 230 -2.15 -9.52 -9.86
N ALA A 231 -0.99 -8.89 -9.63
CA ALA A 231 -0.78 -7.93 -8.56
C ALA A 231 -1.72 -6.71 -8.59
N PRO A 232 -2.01 -6.05 -9.74
CA PRO A 232 -2.90 -4.89 -9.75
C PRO A 232 -4.32 -5.21 -9.26
N VAL A 233 -4.84 -6.39 -9.59
CA VAL A 233 -6.18 -6.83 -9.16
C VAL A 233 -6.18 -7.19 -7.68
N ALA A 234 -5.18 -7.95 -7.23
CA ALA A 234 -5.08 -8.36 -5.84
C ALA A 234 -4.83 -7.19 -4.87
N LEU A 235 -4.12 -6.15 -5.34
CA LEU A 235 -3.88 -4.91 -4.60
C LEU A 235 -5.05 -3.91 -4.74
N GLY A 236 -6.11 -4.25 -5.47
CA GLY A 236 -7.30 -3.40 -5.64
C GLY A 236 -7.11 -2.20 -6.57
N PHE A 237 -5.99 -2.11 -7.29
CA PHE A 237 -5.73 -1.03 -8.24
C PHE A 237 -6.58 -1.15 -9.51
N GLU A 238 -7.00 -2.37 -9.85
CA GLU A 238 -7.78 -2.65 -11.05
C GLU A 238 -8.98 -3.53 -10.70
N PRO A 239 -10.18 -3.22 -11.22
CA PRO A 239 -11.32 -4.13 -11.06
C PRO A 239 -10.95 -5.50 -11.63
N PRO A 240 -11.38 -6.59 -10.99
CA PRO A 240 -11.14 -7.93 -11.52
C PRO A 240 -11.66 -7.95 -12.95
N PRO A 241 -10.88 -8.50 -13.91
CA PRO A 241 -11.34 -8.59 -15.28
C PRO A 241 -12.71 -9.25 -15.26
N VAL A 242 -13.71 -8.56 -15.82
CA VAL A 242 -15.05 -9.13 -16.02
C VAL A 242 -14.80 -10.45 -16.70
N ALA A 243 -15.01 -11.55 -15.97
CA ALA A 243 -14.69 -12.86 -16.47
C ALA A 243 -15.38 -12.97 -17.84
N PRO A 244 -14.64 -13.16 -18.96
CA PRO A 244 -15.31 -13.55 -20.18
C PRO A 244 -16.05 -14.81 -19.80
N ALA A 245 -17.39 -14.76 -19.85
CA ALA A 245 -18.30 -15.78 -19.37
C ALA A 245 -17.63 -17.12 -19.61
N ALA A 246 -17.19 -17.76 -18.53
CA ALA A 246 -16.24 -18.87 -18.59
C ALA A 246 -16.72 -19.75 -19.74
N ALA A 247 -15.96 -19.78 -20.83
CA ALA A 247 -16.27 -20.65 -21.94
C ALA A 247 -16.16 -22.02 -21.30
N SER A 248 -17.31 -22.54 -20.90
CA SER A 248 -17.46 -23.78 -20.19
C SER A 248 -16.62 -24.75 -21.00
N ALA A 249 -15.51 -25.22 -20.43
CA ALA A 249 -14.72 -26.25 -21.04
C ALA A 249 -15.67 -27.44 -21.11
N THR A 250 -16.38 -27.55 -22.24
CA THR A 250 -17.45 -28.51 -22.41
C THR A 250 -16.85 -29.89 -22.12
N PRO A 251 -17.52 -30.75 -21.34
CA PRO A 251 -17.02 -32.08 -20.93
C PRO A 251 -16.87 -33.07 -22.10
N LYS A 252 -16.86 -32.58 -23.36
CA LYS A 252 -16.75 -33.35 -24.59
C LYS A 252 -15.46 -34.18 -24.66
N ARG A 253 -14.34 -33.67 -24.11
CA ARG A 253 -13.06 -34.42 -24.13
C ARG A 253 -12.99 -35.58 -23.14
N LEU A 254 -13.69 -35.50 -22.01
CA LEU A 254 -13.72 -36.59 -21.04
C LEU A 254 -14.66 -37.71 -21.52
N GLY A 255 -15.81 -37.35 -22.10
CA GLY A 255 -16.75 -38.29 -22.70
C GLY A 255 -16.16 -39.10 -23.85
N GLY A 256 -15.42 -38.46 -24.77
CA GLY A 256 -14.77 -39.15 -25.90
C GLY A 256 -13.73 -40.20 -25.45
N ARG A 257 -12.94 -39.88 -24.41
CA ARG A 257 -11.94 -40.81 -23.85
C ARG A 257 -12.58 -42.00 -23.13
N ILE A 258 -13.66 -41.78 -22.38
CA ILE A 258 -14.41 -42.86 -21.73
C ILE A 258 -15.03 -43.78 -22.78
N LEU A 259 -15.61 -43.22 -23.84
CA LEU A 259 -16.23 -44.00 -24.92
C LEU A 259 -15.19 -44.84 -25.69
N MET A 260 -14.00 -44.30 -25.97
CA MET A 260 -12.89 -45.08 -26.55
C MET A 260 -12.46 -46.23 -25.63
N GLY A 261 -12.36 -45.98 -24.32
CA GLY A 261 -12.01 -47.01 -23.34
C GLY A 261 -13.02 -48.16 -23.30
N VAL A 262 -14.31 -47.84 -23.32
CA VAL A 262 -15.40 -48.84 -23.38
C VAL A 262 -15.35 -49.62 -24.69
N GLY A 263 -15.17 -48.96 -25.83
CA GLY A 263 -15.05 -49.62 -27.13
C GLY A 263 -13.88 -50.62 -27.17
N LEU A 264 -12.72 -50.25 -26.61
CA LEU A 264 -11.55 -51.12 -26.54
C LEU A 264 -11.76 -52.32 -25.61
N LEU A 265 -12.42 -52.13 -24.48
CA LEU A 265 -12.78 -53.22 -23.55
C LEU A 265 -13.75 -54.22 -24.20
N VAL A 266 -14.75 -53.73 -24.92
CA VAL A 266 -15.70 -54.59 -25.66
C VAL A 266 -14.96 -55.38 -26.75
N MET A 267 -14.05 -54.76 -27.49
CA MET A 267 -13.23 -55.47 -28.49
C MET A 267 -12.38 -56.56 -27.85
N PHE A 268 -11.76 -56.28 -26.70
CA PHE A 268 -10.97 -57.26 -25.98
C PHE A 268 -11.82 -58.47 -25.54
N ILE A 269 -13.01 -58.22 -24.98
CA ILE A 269 -13.93 -59.30 -24.57
C ILE A 269 -14.39 -60.15 -25.76
N VAL A 270 -14.67 -59.52 -26.91
CA VAL A 270 -15.03 -60.26 -28.15
C VAL A 270 -13.90 -61.15 -28.60
N VAL A 271 -12.67 -60.64 -28.64
CA VAL A 271 -11.50 -61.42 -29.05
C VAL A 271 -11.30 -62.61 -28.12
N VAL A 272 -11.33 -62.40 -26.80
CA VAL A 272 -11.20 -63.48 -25.81
C VAL A 272 -12.35 -64.50 -25.96
N GLY A 273 -13.58 -64.03 -26.16
CA GLY A 273 -14.74 -64.90 -26.38
C GLY A 273 -14.62 -65.77 -27.63
N MET A 274 -14.05 -65.24 -28.72
CA MET A 274 -13.84 -66.01 -29.96
C MET A 274 -12.85 -67.16 -29.77
N PHE A 275 -11.86 -67.02 -28.88
CA PHE A 275 -10.99 -68.14 -28.49
C PHE A 275 -11.67 -69.13 -27.51
N GLY A 276 -12.73 -68.70 -26.84
CA GLY A 276 -13.51 -69.49 -25.87
C GLY A 276 -14.74 -70.22 -26.43
N GLY A 277 -14.98 -70.16 -27.74
CA GLY A 277 -16.07 -70.91 -28.40
C GLY A 277 -17.41 -70.17 -28.48
N THR A 278 -17.44 -68.83 -28.44
CA THR A 278 -18.68 -68.09 -28.67
C THR A 278 -19.19 -68.25 -30.12
N PRO A 279 -20.52 -68.35 -30.33
CA PRO A 279 -21.09 -68.48 -31.66
C PRO A 279 -20.81 -67.22 -32.48
N LEU A 280 -20.34 -67.44 -33.71
CA LEU A 280 -19.79 -66.44 -34.64
C LEU A 280 -20.71 -65.23 -34.85
N ALA A 281 -22.03 -65.44 -34.82
CA ALA A 281 -23.03 -64.39 -34.96
C ALA A 281 -23.04 -63.37 -33.79
N GLY A 282 -22.78 -63.82 -32.56
CA GLY A 282 -22.72 -62.93 -31.39
C GLY A 282 -21.45 -62.08 -31.37
N GLY A 283 -20.33 -62.65 -31.82
CA GLY A 283 -19.04 -61.94 -31.92
C GLY A 283 -19.08 -60.81 -32.94
N ILE A 284 -19.72 -61.01 -34.10
CA ILE A 284 -19.85 -59.97 -35.14
C ILE A 284 -20.65 -58.77 -34.64
N PHE A 285 -21.77 -59.02 -33.95
CA PHE A 285 -22.64 -57.93 -33.48
C PHE A 285 -21.97 -57.04 -32.41
N LEU A 286 -21.32 -57.65 -31.41
CA LEU A 286 -20.53 -56.89 -30.43
C LEU A 286 -19.29 -56.25 -31.06
N GLY A 287 -18.70 -56.91 -32.07
CA GLY A 287 -17.65 -56.38 -32.94
C GLY A 287 -17.98 -55.03 -33.55
N ALA A 288 -19.14 -54.96 -34.21
CA ALA A 288 -19.62 -53.72 -34.83
C ALA A 288 -19.87 -52.60 -33.80
N LEU A 289 -20.41 -52.95 -32.62
CA LEU A 289 -20.64 -51.97 -31.55
C LEU A 289 -19.33 -51.39 -30.98
N GLY A 290 -18.32 -52.22 -30.76
CA GLY A 290 -17.02 -51.74 -30.26
C GLY A 290 -16.28 -50.84 -31.26
N VAL A 291 -16.31 -51.18 -32.55
CA VAL A 291 -15.75 -50.32 -33.61
C VAL A 291 -16.52 -49.00 -33.72
N GLY A 292 -17.86 -49.04 -33.65
CA GLY A 292 -18.69 -47.84 -33.65
C GLY A 292 -18.40 -46.91 -32.47
N ALA A 293 -18.21 -47.46 -31.27
CA ALA A 293 -17.84 -46.70 -30.08
C ALA A 293 -16.42 -46.09 -30.18
N LEU A 294 -15.46 -46.82 -30.77
CA LEU A 294 -14.10 -46.32 -31.01
C LEU A 294 -14.08 -45.15 -32.00
N LEU A 295 -14.76 -45.29 -33.14
CA LEU A 295 -14.85 -44.24 -34.16
C LEU A 295 -15.64 -43.03 -33.66
N GLY A 296 -16.74 -43.23 -32.94
CA GLY A 296 -17.50 -42.16 -32.31
C GLY A 296 -16.70 -41.43 -31.23
N GLY A 297 -15.93 -42.15 -30.41
CA GLY A 297 -15.05 -41.56 -29.40
C GLY A 297 -13.93 -40.71 -30.00
N TRP A 298 -13.34 -41.14 -31.13
CA TRP A 298 -12.34 -40.35 -31.86
C TRP A 298 -12.96 -39.06 -32.43
N TRP A 299 -14.10 -39.15 -33.13
CA TRP A 299 -14.75 -37.98 -33.72
C TRP A 299 -15.16 -36.93 -32.67
N LEU A 300 -15.60 -37.35 -31.47
CA LEU A 300 -15.91 -36.44 -30.37
C LEU A 300 -14.67 -35.84 -29.68
N ALA A 301 -13.49 -36.47 -29.83
CA ALA A 301 -12.24 -36.03 -29.20
C ALA A 301 -11.42 -35.06 -30.08
N GLU A 302 -11.72 -34.98 -31.38
CA GLU A 302 -11.00 -34.11 -32.30
C GLU A 302 -11.32 -32.63 -32.03
N PRO A 303 -10.31 -31.75 -31.87
CA PRO A 303 -10.54 -30.32 -31.79
C PRO A 303 -10.99 -29.81 -33.16
N ALA A 304 -12.06 -29.00 -33.18
CA ALA A 304 -12.50 -28.32 -34.39
C ALA A 304 -11.32 -27.56 -35.03
N PRO A 305 -11.16 -27.61 -36.37
CA PRO A 305 -10.13 -26.83 -37.05
C PRO A 305 -10.34 -25.35 -36.73
N ARG A 306 -9.27 -24.68 -36.30
CA ARG A 306 -9.24 -23.25 -36.03
C ARG A 306 -9.30 -22.45 -37.33
#